data_AF-A0A1Y3SU68-F1
#
_entry.id   AF-A0A1Y3SU68-F1
#
_cell.length_a   1.000
_cell.length_b   1.000
_cell.length_c   1.000
_cell.angle_alpha   90.00
_cell.angle_beta   90.00
_cell.angle_gamma   90.00
#
_symmetry.space_group_name_H-M   'P 1'
#
loop_
_entity.id
_entity.type
_entity.pdbx_description
1 polymer ?
#
loop_
_entity_poly.entity_id
_entity_poly.type
_entity_poly.pdbx_seq_one_letter_code
_entity_poly.pdbx_strand_id
1 'polypeptide(L)'
;MKKRLRDMTWEDYGISKNRYKELKAFCLQYDEKKSKIKYGLSATQYDGQPKGHSVGSQVENQAIDNDIYKRDCAMIEEAAIRANPEIWRYIVKSVTLGLPYEFIEFDEEQGKIPMCRRDFYGVRKKFYAILNELKLDHKLTDIP
;
A
#
# COMPACT_ATOMS: atom_id res chain seq x y z
N MET A 1 9.81 -30.72 -0.11
CA MET A 1 10.70 -29.70 0.48
C MET A 1 10.05 -28.33 0.34
N LYS A 2 10.00 -27.54 1.41
CA LYS A 2 9.51 -26.15 1.33
C LYS A 2 10.59 -25.28 0.68
N LYS A 3 10.26 -24.58 -0.41
CA LYS A 3 11.19 -23.64 -1.07
C LYS A 3 11.53 -22.50 -0.09
N ARG A 4 12.76 -21.98 -0.18
CA ARG A 4 13.15 -20.77 0.58
C ARG A 4 12.47 -19.56 -0.03
N LEU A 5 12.22 -18.53 0.78
CA LEU A 5 11.49 -17.34 0.34
C LEU A 5 12.10 -16.66 -0.89
N ARG A 6 13.43 -16.60 -0.94
CA ARG A 6 14.18 -16.03 -2.06
C ARG A 6 14.01 -16.80 -3.37
N ASP A 7 13.75 -18.10 -3.29
CA ASP A 7 13.61 -19.00 -4.44
C ASP A 7 12.16 -19.09 -4.93
N MET A 8 11.21 -18.50 -4.20
CA MET A 8 9.81 -18.42 -4.62
C MET A 8 9.64 -17.52 -5.83
N THR A 9 8.88 -17.97 -6.82
CA THR A 9 8.54 -17.22 -8.03
C THR A 9 7.12 -16.63 -7.93
N TRP A 10 6.73 -15.81 -8.91
CA TRP A 10 5.35 -15.29 -8.99
C TRP A 10 4.33 -16.41 -9.24
N GLU A 11 4.73 -17.42 -10.03
CA GLU A 11 3.90 -18.59 -10.32
C GLU A 11 3.67 -19.44 -9.08
N ASP A 12 4.67 -19.58 -8.22
CA ASP A 12 4.54 -20.27 -6.93
C ASP A 12 3.49 -19.60 -6.01
N TYR A 13 3.21 -18.30 -6.20
CA TYR A 13 2.18 -17.55 -5.50
C TYR A 13 0.87 -17.42 -6.29
N GLY A 14 0.76 -18.02 -7.48
CA GLY A 14 -0.42 -17.87 -8.34
C GLY A 14 -0.61 -16.45 -8.90
N ILE A 15 0.43 -15.61 -8.90
CA ILE A 15 0.36 -14.22 -9.38
C ILE A 15 0.77 -14.17 -10.85
N SER A 16 -0.17 -13.83 -11.71
CA SER A 16 0.12 -13.54 -13.12
C SER A 16 0.93 -12.24 -13.26
N LYS A 17 1.67 -12.09 -14.37
CA LYS A 17 2.43 -10.86 -14.66
C LYS A 17 1.54 -9.61 -14.67
N ASN A 18 0.31 -9.74 -15.19
CA ASN A 18 -0.65 -8.63 -15.22
C ASN A 18 -1.17 -8.29 -13.83
N ARG A 19 -1.45 -9.30 -13.00
CA ARG A 19 -1.85 -9.10 -11.61
C ARG A 19 -0.76 -8.39 -10.81
N TYR A 20 0.51 -8.78 -10.99
CA TYR A 20 1.63 -8.08 -10.38
C TYR A 20 1.70 -6.59 -10.80
N LYS A 21 1.47 -6.27 -12.07
CA LYS A 21 1.43 -4.87 -12.54
C LYS A 21 0.31 -4.07 -11.86
N GLU A 22 -0.87 -4.67 -11.71
CA GLU A 22 -2.00 -4.06 -10.98
C GLU A 22 -1.63 -3.78 -9.51
N LEU A 23 -1.06 -4.77 -8.81
CA LEU A 23 -0.63 -4.62 -7.42
C LEU A 23 0.48 -3.57 -7.28
N LYS A 24 1.44 -3.53 -8.21
CA LYS A 24 2.49 -2.51 -8.23
C LYS A 24 1.89 -1.11 -8.42
N ALA A 25 0.98 -0.94 -9.38
CA ALA A 25 0.31 0.34 -9.61
C ALA A 25 -0.50 0.77 -8.39
N PHE A 26 -1.17 -0.18 -7.72
CA PHE A 26 -1.88 0.08 -6.47
C PHE A 26 -0.96 0.61 -5.37
N CYS A 27 0.25 0.04 -5.20
CA CYS A 27 1.23 0.55 -4.25
C CYS A 27 1.75 1.94 -4.60
N LEU A 28 2.00 2.22 -5.89
CA LEU A 28 2.50 3.54 -6.34
C LEU A 28 1.50 4.68 -6.08
N GLN A 29 0.20 4.37 -6.00
CA GLN A 29 -0.84 5.36 -5.65
C GLN A 29 -0.87 5.71 -4.16
N TYR A 30 -0.04 5.10 -3.30
CA TYR A 30 -0.09 5.29 -1.85
C TYR A 30 0.08 6.77 -1.45
N ASP A 31 1.07 7.47 -2.01
CA ASP A 31 1.33 8.88 -1.67
C ASP A 31 0.23 9.82 -2.16
N GLU A 32 -0.37 9.53 -3.32
CA GLU A 32 -1.53 10.27 -3.84
C GLU A 32 -2.73 10.13 -2.91
N LYS A 33 -3.04 8.90 -2.48
CA LYS A 33 -4.13 8.59 -1.54
C LYS A 33 -3.90 9.24 -0.19
N LYS A 34 -2.67 9.14 0.34
CA LYS A 34 -2.28 9.73 1.63
C LYS A 34 -2.37 11.24 1.63
N SER A 35 -1.99 11.88 0.52
CA SER A 35 -2.11 13.32 0.34
C SER A 35 -3.58 13.77 0.34
N LYS A 36 -4.45 13.06 -0.38
CA LYS A 36 -5.90 13.37 -0.42
C LYS A 36 -6.56 13.30 0.96
N ILE A 37 -6.20 12.33 1.79
CA ILE A 37 -6.67 12.24 3.19
C ILE A 37 -6.28 13.50 3.99
N LYS A 38 -5.04 13.98 3.83
CA LYS A 38 -4.55 15.17 4.55
C LYS A 38 -5.34 16.43 4.18
N TYR A 39 -5.60 16.63 2.88
CA TYR A 39 -6.37 17.79 2.40
C TYR A 39 -7.85 17.72 2.76
N GLY A 40 -8.45 16.53 2.76
CA GLY A 40 -9.86 16.34 3.15
C GLY A 40 -10.16 16.72 4.61
N LEU A 41 -9.17 16.63 5.51
CA LEU A 41 -9.30 17.09 6.91
C LEU A 41 -9.13 18.62 7.04
N SER A 42 -8.24 19.22 6.24
CA SER A 42 -7.95 20.66 6.30
C SER A 42 -8.92 21.55 5.51
N ALA A 43 -9.65 21.02 4.53
CA ALA A 43 -10.62 21.77 3.72
C ALA A 43 -11.88 22.24 4.48
N THR A 44 -11.98 21.95 5.78
CA THR A 44 -13.09 22.38 6.65
C THR A 44 -12.95 23.82 7.17
N GLN A 45 -11.96 24.61 6.68
CA GLN A 45 -11.92 26.05 6.96
C GLN A 45 -13.02 26.76 6.16
N TYR A 46 -14.18 26.84 6.79
CA TYR A 46 -15.40 27.47 6.32
C TYR A 46 -15.24 29.00 6.29
N ASP A 47 -14.82 29.55 5.15
CA ASP A 47 -14.84 30.99 4.90
C ASP A 47 -16.26 31.41 4.46
N GLY A 48 -17.15 31.54 5.45
CA GLY A 48 -18.11 32.65 5.53
C GLY A 48 -19.17 32.88 4.44
N GLN A 49 -19.38 32.04 3.41
CA GLN A 49 -20.48 32.28 2.48
C GLN A 49 -21.03 31.02 1.77
N PRO A 50 -22.23 30.51 2.12
CA PRO A 50 -22.84 29.41 1.40
C PRO A 50 -23.53 29.91 0.14
N LYS A 51 -22.97 29.61 -1.05
CA LYS A 51 -23.73 29.64 -2.30
C LYS A 51 -24.41 28.28 -2.48
N GLY A 52 -25.73 28.29 -2.55
CA GLY A 52 -26.56 27.09 -2.57
C GLY A 52 -26.34 26.24 -3.82
N HIS A 53 -25.55 25.17 -3.69
CA HIS A 53 -25.64 23.93 -4.46
C HIS A 53 -25.08 22.78 -3.61
N SER A 54 -25.93 21.81 -3.26
CA SER A 54 -25.62 20.45 -2.73
C SER A 54 -24.32 20.23 -1.95
N VAL A 55 -24.00 21.08 -0.96
CA VAL A 55 -22.79 20.96 -0.13
C VAL A 55 -22.74 19.63 0.64
N GLY A 56 -23.90 19.11 1.06
CA GLY A 56 -23.98 17.83 1.78
C GLY A 56 -23.45 16.63 0.98
N SER A 57 -23.82 16.52 -0.31
CA SER A 57 -23.39 15.40 -1.16
C SER A 57 -21.88 15.42 -1.43
N GLN A 58 -21.26 16.61 -1.51
CA GLN A 58 -19.81 16.72 -1.73
C GLN A 58 -19.02 16.29 -0.48
N VAL A 59 -19.48 16.68 0.71
CA VAL A 59 -18.85 16.29 1.98
C VAL A 59 -18.99 14.79 2.23
N GLU A 60 -20.17 14.22 1.95
CA GLU A 60 -20.45 12.78 2.07
C GLU A 60 -19.55 11.95 1.14
N ASN A 61 -19.47 12.31 -0.15
CA ASN A 61 -18.60 11.62 -1.10
C ASN A 61 -17.12 11.74 -0.70
N GLN A 62 -16.70 12.91 -0.20
CA GLN A 62 -15.33 13.10 0.27
C GLN A 62 -15.01 12.25 1.50
N ALA A 63 -15.97 12.07 2.42
CA ALA A 63 -15.81 11.19 3.57
C ALA A 63 -15.69 9.72 3.16
N ILE A 64 -16.50 9.26 2.20
CA ILE A 64 -16.45 7.91 1.63
C ILE A 64 -15.09 7.67 0.96
N ASP A 65 -14.64 8.58 0.10
CA ASP A 65 -13.36 8.46 -0.59
C ASP A 65 -12.18 8.44 0.39
N ASN A 66 -12.22 9.28 1.41
CA ASN A 66 -11.20 9.30 2.46
C ASN A 66 -11.15 7.97 3.22
N ASP A 67 -12.28 7.33 3.46
CA ASP A 67 -12.33 6.04 4.14
C ASP A 67 -11.76 4.93 3.26
N ILE A 68 -12.09 4.92 1.96
CA ILE A 68 -11.49 4.01 0.97
C ILE A 68 -9.97 4.17 0.93
N TYR A 69 -9.47 5.42 0.85
CA TYR A 69 -8.03 5.69 0.83
C TYR A 69 -7.33 5.24 2.12
N LYS A 70 -7.98 5.42 3.28
CA LYS A 70 -7.43 4.93 4.56
C LYS A 70 -7.33 3.40 4.57
N ARG A 71 -8.36 2.70 4.13
CA ARG A 71 -8.37 1.24 4.03
C ARG A 71 -7.30 0.73 3.08
N ASP A 72 -7.14 1.37 1.93
CA ASP A 72 -6.11 1.03 0.94
C ASP A 72 -4.69 1.19 1.51
N CYS A 73 -4.41 2.29 2.22
CA CYS A 73 -3.12 2.51 2.86
C CYS A 73 -2.88 1.48 3.97
N ALA A 74 -3.89 1.21 4.81
CA ALA A 74 -3.80 0.21 5.88
C ALA A 74 -3.51 -1.19 5.33
N MET A 75 -4.14 -1.57 4.20
CA MET A 75 -3.91 -2.86 3.55
C MET A 75 -2.44 -3.03 3.10
N ILE A 76 -1.81 -1.97 2.58
CA ILE A 76 -0.40 -1.98 2.18
C ILE A 76 0.50 -2.14 3.40
N GLU A 77 0.25 -1.40 4.48
CA GLU A 77 1.04 -1.46 5.71
C GLU A 77 0.91 -2.83 6.38
N GLU A 78 -0.31 -3.35 6.47
CA GLU A 78 -0.59 -4.67 7.01
C GLU A 78 0.10 -5.78 6.22
N ALA A 79 0.04 -5.73 4.88
CA ALA A 79 0.73 -6.69 4.03
C ALA A 79 2.25 -6.68 4.27
N ALA A 80 2.84 -5.50 4.50
CA ALA A 80 4.27 -5.36 4.80
C ALA A 80 4.63 -5.93 6.17
N ILE A 81 3.81 -5.67 7.19
CA ILE A 81 3.98 -6.21 8.55
C ILE A 81 3.88 -7.74 8.54
N ARG A 82 2.85 -8.30 7.88
CA ARG A 82 2.68 -9.76 7.73
C ARG A 82 3.82 -10.40 6.92
N ALA A 83 4.40 -9.66 5.96
CA ALA A 83 5.53 -10.14 5.19
C ALA A 83 6.78 -10.28 6.07
N ASN A 84 7.17 -9.19 6.74
CA ASN A 84 8.25 -9.18 7.74
C ASN A 84 8.11 -7.95 8.66
N PRO A 85 7.85 -8.14 9.97
CA PRO A 85 7.64 -7.05 10.92
C PRO A 85 8.91 -6.29 11.31
N GLU A 86 10.11 -6.80 11.02
CA GLU A 86 11.37 -6.12 11.31
C GLU A 86 11.69 -5.05 10.26
N ILE A 87 11.44 -5.36 8.98
CA ILE A 87 11.80 -4.50 7.85
C ILE A 87 10.59 -3.88 7.12
N TRP A 88 9.39 -3.98 7.69
CA TRP A 88 8.14 -3.60 7.01
C TRP A 88 8.17 -2.16 6.46
N ARG A 89 8.78 -1.22 7.18
CA ARG A 89 8.90 0.18 6.74
C ARG A 89 9.75 0.33 5.49
N TYR A 90 10.86 -0.40 5.38
CA TYR A 90 11.66 -0.46 4.16
C TYR A 90 10.90 -1.11 3.00
N ILE A 91 10.08 -2.14 3.28
CA ILE A 91 9.22 -2.75 2.26
C ILE A 91 8.22 -1.70 1.75
N VAL A 92 7.49 -1.03 2.64
CA VAL A 92 6.54 0.03 2.29
C VAL A 92 7.23 1.07 1.41
N LYS A 93 8.35 1.64 1.87
CA LYS A 93 9.13 2.62 1.11
C LYS A 93 9.54 2.12 -0.29
N SER A 94 10.01 0.88 -0.40
CA SER A 94 10.37 0.28 -1.69
C SER A 94 9.20 0.08 -2.65
N VAL A 95 8.04 -0.33 -2.13
CA VAL A 95 6.87 -0.67 -2.98
C VAL A 95 6.06 0.56 -3.34
N THR A 96 5.97 1.57 -2.47
CA THR A 96 5.22 2.80 -2.71
C THR A 96 6.00 3.78 -3.58
N LEU A 97 7.31 3.90 -3.38
CA LEU A 97 8.18 4.77 -4.19
C LEU A 97 8.78 4.05 -5.41
N GLY A 98 8.54 2.75 -5.54
CA GLY A 98 9.11 1.94 -6.61
C GLY A 98 10.64 1.77 -6.56
N LEU A 99 11.27 2.10 -5.43
CA LEU A 99 12.72 2.10 -5.26
C LEU A 99 13.30 0.68 -5.18
N PRO A 100 14.48 0.45 -5.78
CA PRO A 100 15.22 -0.80 -5.60
C PRO A 100 16.00 -0.79 -4.27
N TYR A 101 16.47 -1.95 -3.83
CA TYR A 101 17.15 -2.15 -2.54
C TYR A 101 18.28 -1.14 -2.29
N GLU A 102 19.05 -0.83 -3.32
CA GLU A 102 20.23 0.03 -3.27
C GLU A 102 19.90 1.47 -2.84
N PHE A 103 18.67 1.95 -3.09
CA PHE A 103 18.22 3.30 -2.71
C PHE A 103 17.61 3.37 -1.31
N ILE A 104 17.32 2.23 -0.69
CA ILE A 104 16.70 2.14 0.64
C ILE A 104 17.56 1.37 1.64
N GLU A 105 18.73 0.88 1.22
CA GLU A 105 19.66 0.12 2.07
C GLU A 105 20.00 0.89 3.34
N PHE A 106 20.11 2.21 3.22
CA PHE A 106 20.26 3.12 4.35
C PHE A 106 19.07 4.07 4.39
N ASP A 107 18.44 4.16 5.56
CA ASP A 107 17.41 5.12 5.86
C ASP A 107 17.88 6.00 7.02
N GLU A 108 17.64 7.31 6.95
CA GLU A 108 18.10 8.25 7.96
C GLU A 108 17.46 8.01 9.33
N GLU A 109 16.20 7.55 9.36
CA GLU A 109 15.47 7.30 10.60
C GLU A 109 15.74 5.90 11.16
N GLN A 110 15.82 4.90 10.30
CA GLN A 110 15.92 3.49 10.70
C GLN A 110 17.33 2.90 10.63
N GLY A 111 18.27 3.60 10.01
CA GLY A 111 19.61 3.10 9.73
C GLY A 111 19.63 2.08 8.59
N LYS A 112 20.60 1.16 8.65
CA LYS A 112 20.83 0.17 7.60
C LYS A 112 19.83 -0.99 7.70
N ILE A 113 19.30 -1.44 6.55
CA ILE A 113 18.46 -2.64 6.47
C ILE A 113 19.23 -3.86 7.05
N PRO A 114 18.67 -4.59 8.04
CA PRO A 114 19.30 -5.75 8.66
C PRO A 114 19.17 -7.03 7.79
N MET A 115 19.22 -6.91 6.46
CA MET A 115 18.96 -8.01 5.53
C MET A 115 19.71 -7.83 4.23
N CYS A 116 20.19 -8.94 3.66
CA CYS A 116 20.86 -8.88 2.36
C CYS A 116 19.85 -8.67 1.22
N ARG A 117 20.34 -8.08 0.11
CA ARG A 117 19.57 -7.80 -1.11
C ARG A 117 18.70 -8.97 -1.59
N ARG A 118 19.25 -10.20 -1.62
CA ARG A 118 18.53 -11.37 -2.14
C ARG A 118 17.36 -11.78 -1.25
N ASP A 119 17.56 -11.75 0.06
CA ASP A 119 16.50 -12.06 1.01
C ASP A 119 15.44 -10.95 1.02
N PHE A 120 15.85 -9.68 0.89
CA PHE A 120 14.94 -8.53 0.76
C PHE A 120 13.97 -8.71 -0.42
N TYR A 121 14.46 -9.05 -1.61
CA TYR A 121 13.57 -9.30 -2.75
C TYR A 121 12.69 -10.54 -2.57
N GLY A 122 13.12 -11.53 -1.77
CA GLY A 122 12.25 -12.63 -1.32
C GLY A 122 11.08 -12.13 -0.48
N VAL A 123 11.36 -11.27 0.50
CA VAL A 123 10.34 -10.64 1.34
C VAL A 123 9.42 -9.73 0.53
N ARG A 124 9.97 -8.94 -0.41
CA ARG A 124 9.17 -8.09 -1.30
C ARG A 124 8.22 -8.90 -2.19
N LYS A 125 8.64 -10.09 -2.66
CA LYS A 125 7.72 -11.02 -3.37
C LYS A 125 6.62 -11.53 -2.44
N LYS A 126 6.97 -11.94 -1.22
CA LYS A 126 6.01 -12.37 -0.18
C LYS A 126 4.97 -11.29 0.12
N PHE A 127 5.41 -10.04 0.22
CA PHE A 127 4.54 -8.88 0.40
C PHE A 127 3.46 -8.82 -0.68
N TYR A 128 3.82 -8.93 -1.97
CA TYR A 128 2.84 -8.91 -3.05
C TYR A 128 1.90 -10.12 -3.03
N ALA A 129 2.36 -11.27 -2.55
CA ALA A 129 1.50 -12.44 -2.32
C ALA A 129 0.43 -12.15 -1.25
N ILE A 130 0.83 -11.63 -0.10
CA ILE A 130 -0.10 -11.26 0.98
C ILE A 130 -1.05 -10.14 0.54
N LEU A 131 -0.53 -9.12 -0.14
CA LEU A 131 -1.34 -8.02 -0.66
C LEU A 131 -2.38 -8.53 -1.68
N ASN A 132 -2.01 -9.53 -2.50
CA ASN A 132 -2.94 -10.16 -3.42
C ASN A 132 -4.09 -10.84 -2.68
N GLU A 133 -3.79 -11.62 -1.64
CA GLU A 133 -4.77 -12.31 -0.79
C GLU A 133 -5.73 -11.29 -0.15
N LEU A 134 -5.19 -10.28 0.55
CA LEU A 134 -5.98 -9.23 1.19
C LEU A 134 -6.91 -8.50 0.20
N LYS A 135 -6.43 -8.22 -1.01
CA LYS A 135 -7.22 -7.55 -2.05
C LYS A 135 -8.27 -8.47 -2.67
N LEU A 136 -8.09 -9.79 -2.64
CA LEU A 136 -9.11 -10.75 -3.07
C LEU A 136 -10.18 -10.90 -1.99
N ASP A 137 -9.78 -11.00 -0.73
CA ASP A 137 -10.70 -11.08 0.41
C ASP A 137 -11.60 -9.85 0.50
N HIS A 138 -11.02 -8.64 0.35
CA HIS A 138 -11.79 -7.40 0.35
C HIS A 138 -12.83 -7.34 -0.80
N LYS A 139 -12.50 -7.88 -1.97
CA LYS A 139 -13.45 -7.95 -3.10
C LYS A 139 -14.60 -8.90 -2.84
N LEU A 140 -14.40 -9.94 -2.03
CA LEU A 140 -15.45 -10.89 -1.64
C LEU A 140 -16.38 -10.29 -0.58
N THR A 141 -15.86 -9.46 0.32
CA THR A 141 -16.66 -8.79 1.36
C THR A 141 -17.49 -7.63 0.84
N ASP A 142 -17.13 -7.06 -0.31
CA ASP A 142 -17.88 -5.96 -0.97
C ASP A 142 -18.99 -6.46 -1.92
N ILE A 143 -19.26 -7.77 -1.98
CA ILE A 143 -20.38 -8.32 -2.76
C ILE A 143 -21.67 -8.10 -1.94
N PRO A 144 -22.66 -7.36 -2.47
CA PRO A 144 -23.93 -7.09 -1.76
C PRO A 144 -24.78 -8.34 -1.55
#